data_AF-A0AAV5VDI4-F1
#
_entry.id   AF-A0AAV5VDI4-F1
#
_cell.length_a   1.000
_cell.length_b   1.000
_cell.length_c   1.000
_cell.angle_alpha   90.00
_cell.angle_beta   90.00
_cell.angle_gamma   90.00
#
_symmetry.space_group_name_H-M   'P 1'
#
loop_
_entity.id
_entity.type
_entity.pdbx_description
1 polymer ?
#
loop_
_entity_poly.entity_id
_entity_poly.type
_entity_poly.pdbx_seq_one_letter_code
_entity_poly.pdbx_strand_id
1 'polypeptide(L)'
;RSDGDDDEDFSAVKPVSFLELFRFASTRERVAIGVAIVLSVIVGMTLPAYICLSGVITTLYVDVKEPKGNLDFLHQVWRLSSLYGVFFAFTFIVGYVE
;
A
#
# COMPACT_ATOMS: atom_id res chain seq x y z
N ARG A 1 51.94 22.62 8.16
CA ARG A 1 50.89 22.85 9.18
C ARG A 1 49.62 23.03 8.36
N SER A 2 48.91 21.91 8.14
CA SER A 2 47.63 21.90 7.43
C SER A 2 46.60 21.66 8.52
N ASP A 3 45.75 22.65 8.76
CA ASP A 3 44.49 22.53 9.49
C ASP A 3 43.67 21.40 8.80
N GLY A 4 43.00 20.46 9.46
CA GLY A 4 42.44 20.48 10.80
C GLY A 4 40.98 20.94 10.72
N ASP A 5 40.03 20.02 10.91
CA ASP A 5 38.57 20.20 11.08
C ASP A 5 37.67 20.34 9.83
N ASP A 6 37.45 19.23 9.11
CA ASP A 6 36.22 19.00 8.32
C ASP A 6 35.42 17.78 8.85
N ASP A 7 35.64 17.39 10.11
CA ASP A 7 34.73 16.49 10.82
C ASP A 7 33.64 17.34 11.48
N GLU A 8 32.77 17.96 10.65
CA GLU A 8 31.60 18.68 11.15
C GLU A 8 30.76 17.76 12.02
N ASP A 9 30.73 18.13 13.29
CA ASP A 9 30.07 17.50 14.40
C ASP A 9 28.55 17.36 14.17
N PHE A 10 28.14 16.29 13.49
CA PHE A 10 26.72 15.89 13.41
C PHE A 10 26.09 15.66 14.80
N SER A 11 26.88 15.62 15.88
CA SER A 11 26.37 15.54 17.25
C SER A 11 25.84 16.87 17.80
N ALA A 12 26.12 18.00 17.14
CA ALA A 12 25.64 19.33 17.52
C ALA A 12 24.27 19.71 16.87
N VAL A 13 23.77 18.92 15.91
CA VAL A 13 22.51 19.22 15.23
C VAL A 13 21.34 18.77 16.12
N LYS A 14 20.70 19.75 16.77
CA LYS A 14 19.50 19.52 17.59
C LYS A 14 18.39 18.89 16.73
N PRO A 15 17.81 17.74 17.12
CA PRO A 15 16.76 17.11 16.34
C PRO A 15 15.55 18.04 16.25
N VAL A 16 15.12 18.30 15.02
CA VAL A 16 13.91 19.07 14.72
C VAL A 16 12.68 18.16 14.77
N SER A 17 11.54 18.73 15.13
CA SER A 17 10.29 17.98 15.15
C SER A 17 9.87 17.57 13.74
N PHE A 18 9.30 16.38 13.57
CA PHE A 18 8.82 15.88 12.27
C PHE A 18 7.86 16.86 11.58
N LEU A 19 7.05 17.56 12.36
CA LEU A 19 6.10 18.54 11.84
C LEU A 19 6.78 19.85 11.40
N GLU A 20 7.96 20.17 11.94
CA GLU A 20 8.73 21.36 11.54
C GLU A 20 9.33 21.21 10.13
N LEU A 21 9.53 19.98 9.65
CA LEU A 21 9.91 19.72 8.26
C LEU A 21 8.86 20.24 7.26
N PHE A 22 7.58 20.22 7.63
CA PHE A 22 6.47 20.68 6.78
C PHE A 22 6.13 22.17 6.97
N ARG A 23 7.00 22.95 7.63
CA ARG A 23 6.73 24.39 7.85
C ARG A 23 6.65 25.19 6.54
N PHE A 24 7.38 24.75 5.52
CA PHE A 24 7.42 25.41 4.21
C PHE A 24 6.31 24.95 3.26
N ALA A 25 5.57 23.89 3.62
CA ALA A 25 4.50 23.37 2.80
C ALA A 25 3.29 24.31 2.82
N SER A 26 2.84 24.71 1.64
CA SER A 26 1.58 25.41 1.39
C SER A 26 0.38 24.57 1.84
N THR A 27 -0.77 25.20 2.07
CA THR A 27 -2.00 24.51 2.49
C THR A 27 -2.40 23.40 1.51
N ARG A 28 -2.15 23.59 0.21
CA ARG A 28 -2.42 22.59 -0.83
C ARG A 28 -1.50 21.37 -0.72
N GLU A 29 -0.22 21.59 -0.45
CA GLU A 29 0.78 20.53 -0.30
C GLU A 29 0.52 19.72 0.97
N ARG A 30 0.11 20.37 2.06
CA ARG A 30 -0.28 19.67 3.30
C ARG A 30 -1.48 18.75 3.08
N VAL A 31 -2.47 19.18 2.30
CA VAL A 31 -3.61 18.31 1.94
C VAL A 31 -3.14 17.16 1.06
N ALA A 32 -2.28 17.42 0.08
CA ALA A 32 -1.73 16.37 -0.79
C ALA A 32 -0.94 15.31 0.00
N ILE A 33 -0.12 15.73 0.96
CA ILE A 33 0.63 14.81 1.85
C ILE A 33 -0.34 14.00 2.70
N GLY A 34 -1.39 14.62 3.26
CA GLY A 34 -2.41 13.90 4.01
C GLY A 34 -3.13 12.84 3.16
N VAL A 35 -3.47 13.19 1.90
CA VAL A 35 -4.07 12.25 0.95
C VAL A 35 -3.08 11.12 0.63
N ALA A 36 -1.82 11.44 0.34
CA ALA A 36 -0.78 10.45 0.06
C ALA A 36 -0.66 9.43 1.20
N ILE A 37 -0.58 9.88 2.46
CA ILE A 37 -0.52 8.99 3.63
C ILE A 37 -1.71 8.02 3.68
N VAL A 38 -2.93 8.50 3.42
CA VAL A 38 -4.13 7.65 3.40
C VAL A 38 -4.05 6.63 2.25
N LEU A 39 -3.58 7.07 1.08
CA LEU A 39 -3.38 6.19 -0.08
C LEU A 39 -2.32 5.13 0.19
N SER A 40 -1.18 5.47 0.82
CA SER A 40 -0.14 4.52 1.20
C SER A 40 -0.68 3.43 2.14
N VAL A 41 -1.56 3.79 3.07
CA VAL A 41 -2.21 2.82 3.98
C VAL A 41 -3.12 1.87 3.20
N ILE A 42 -3.91 2.38 2.24
CA ILE A 42 -4.76 1.55 1.38
C ILE A 42 -3.91 0.60 0.54
N VAL A 43 -2.83 1.09 -0.05
CA VAL A 43 -1.88 0.28 -0.83
C VAL A 43 -1.25 -0.80 0.06
N GLY A 44 -0.81 -0.45 1.27
CA GLY A 44 -0.24 -1.40 2.23
C GLY A 44 -1.20 -2.52 2.64
N MET A 45 -2.51 -2.26 2.68
CA MET A 45 -3.53 -3.29 2.96
C MET A 45 -3.76 -4.28 1.80
N THR A 46 -3.18 -4.06 0.62
CA THR A 46 -3.35 -4.95 -0.54
C THR A 46 -2.82 -6.35 -0.27
N LEU A 47 -1.66 -6.47 0.40
CA LEU A 47 -1.03 -7.76 0.68
C LEU A 47 -1.87 -8.65 1.62
N PRO A 48 -2.33 -8.18 2.80
CA PRO A 48 -3.18 -8.99 3.66
C PRO A 48 -4.54 -9.29 3.02
N ALA A 49 -5.12 -8.36 2.26
CA ALA A 49 -6.35 -8.61 1.50
C ALA A 49 -6.15 -9.72 0.45
N TYR A 50 -5.03 -9.73 -0.28
CA TYR A 50 -4.68 -10.78 -1.22
C TYR A 50 -4.59 -12.15 -0.56
N ILE A 51 -3.86 -12.24 0.56
CA ILE A 51 -3.70 -13.50 1.30
C ILE A 51 -5.06 -14.03 1.78
N CYS A 52 -5.92 -13.15 2.31
CA CYS A 52 -7.27 -13.53 2.73
C CYS A 52 -8.10 -14.08 1.57
N LEU A 53 -8.08 -13.39 0.42
CA LEU A 53 -8.83 -13.80 -0.77
C LEU A 53 -8.32 -15.14 -1.33
N SER A 54 -6.99 -15.32 -1.37
CA SER A 54 -6.35 -16.58 -1.73
C SER A 54 -6.81 -17.73 -0.82
N GLY A 55 -6.91 -17.49 0.49
CA GLY A 55 -7.44 -18.45 1.45
C GLY A 55 -8.87 -18.83 1.13
N VAL A 56 -9.76 -17.86 0.90
CA VAL A 56 -11.18 -18.09 0.57
C VAL A 56 -11.33 -18.90 -0.71
N ILE A 57 -10.58 -18.57 -1.76
CA ILE A 57 -10.59 -19.33 -3.01
C ILE A 57 -10.12 -20.76 -2.77
N THR A 58 -9.04 -20.95 -2.01
CA THR A 58 -8.51 -22.28 -1.70
C THR A 58 -9.51 -23.11 -0.91
N THR A 59 -10.18 -22.55 0.09
CA THR A 59 -11.26 -23.23 0.83
C THR A 59 -12.40 -23.64 -0.09
N LEU A 60 -12.83 -22.76 -1.00
CA LEU A 60 -13.88 -23.08 -1.97
C LEU A 60 -13.46 -24.24 -2.90
N TYR A 61 -12.19 -24.30 -3.30
CA TYR A 61 -11.65 -25.40 -4.09
C TYR A 61 -11.59 -26.73 -3.32
N VAL A 62 -11.37 -26.70 -2.00
CA VAL A 62 -11.31 -27.91 -1.16
C VAL A 62 -12.70 -28.43 -0.80
N ASP A 63 -13.66 -27.55 -0.54
CA ASP A 63 -15.01 -27.93 -0.10
C ASP A 63 -15.87 -28.49 -1.24
N VAL A 64 -15.62 -28.09 -2.49
CA VAL A 64 -16.41 -28.56 -3.63
C VAL A 64 -15.90 -29.92 -4.12
N LYS A 65 -16.64 -30.98 -3.77
CA LYS A 65 -16.35 -32.38 -4.15
C LYS A 65 -16.24 -32.62 -5.66
N GLU A 66 -17.00 -31.90 -6.49
CA GLU A 66 -17.00 -32.03 -7.96
C GLU A 66 -16.99 -30.64 -8.64
N PRO A 67 -15.81 -30.02 -8.82
CA PRO A 67 -15.71 -28.67 -9.40
C PRO A 67 -15.88 -28.65 -10.92
N LYS A 68 -15.78 -29.81 -11.59
CA LYS A 68 -15.89 -29.89 -13.05
C LYS A 68 -17.36 -29.85 -13.48
N GLY A 69 -17.74 -28.81 -14.22
CA GLY A 69 -19.10 -28.63 -14.75
C GLY A 69 -20.03 -27.83 -13.84
N ASN A 70 -19.56 -27.42 -12.65
CA ASN A 70 -20.34 -26.59 -11.74
C ASN A 70 -20.21 -25.10 -12.11
N LEU A 71 -21.22 -24.57 -12.80
CA LEU A 71 -21.28 -23.17 -13.22
C LEU A 71 -21.35 -22.20 -12.04
N ASP A 72 -21.97 -22.59 -10.92
CA ASP A 72 -22.06 -21.73 -9.73
C ASP A 72 -20.69 -21.52 -9.09
N PHE A 73 -19.89 -22.59 -8.98
CA PHE A 73 -18.51 -22.51 -8.52
C PHE A 73 -17.67 -21.61 -9.43
N LEU A 74 -17.77 -21.80 -10.75
CA LEU A 74 -17.04 -21.00 -11.72
C LEU A 74 -17.41 -19.52 -11.62
N HIS A 75 -18.69 -19.20 -11.50
CA HIS A 75 -19.16 -17.82 -11.37
C HIS A 75 -18.69 -17.18 -10.06
N GLN A 76 -18.67 -17.94 -8.97
CA GLN A 76 -18.22 -17.45 -7.66
C GLN A 76 -16.72 -17.16 -7.64
N VAL A 77 -15.89 -18.07 -8.18
CA VAL A 77 -14.44 -17.85 -8.34
C VAL A 77 -14.17 -16.69 -9.30
N TRP A 78 -14.88 -16.63 -10.42
CA TRP A 78 -14.71 -15.55 -11.41
C TRP A 78 -15.05 -14.19 -10.83
N ARG A 79 -16.13 -14.09 -10.02
CA ARG A 79 -16.51 -12.86 -9.33
C ARG A 79 -15.48 -12.41 -8.30
N LEU A 80 -14.91 -13.34 -7.52
CA LEU A 80 -13.85 -13.00 -6.56
C LEU A 80 -12.57 -12.56 -7.28
N SER A 81 -12.18 -13.27 -8.35
CA SER A 81 -11.00 -12.94 -9.14
C SER A 81 -11.12 -11.60 -9.86
N SER A 82 -12.30 -11.28 -10.42
CA SER A 82 -12.52 -9.98 -11.08
C SER A 82 -12.54 -8.82 -10.09
N LEU A 83 -13.15 -9.00 -8.91
CA LEU A 83 -13.12 -8.01 -7.84
C LEU A 83 -11.67 -7.71 -7.41
N TYR A 84 -10.86 -8.76 -7.25
CA TYR A 84 -9.43 -8.61 -6.93
C TYR A 84 -8.66 -7.91 -8.05
N GLY A 85 -8.91 -8.27 -9.31
CA GLY A 85 -8.28 -7.61 -10.46
C GLY A 85 -8.58 -6.11 -10.54
N VAL A 86 -9.83 -5.71 -10.26
CA VAL A 86 -10.22 -4.29 -10.19
C VAL A 86 -9.52 -3.59 -9.02
N PHE A 87 -9.48 -4.22 -7.84
CA PHE A 87 -8.81 -3.67 -6.68
C PHE A 87 -7.31 -3.48 -6.93
N PHE A 88 -6.65 -4.46 -7.56
CA PHE A 88 -5.25 -4.39 -7.97
C PHE A 88 -4.98 -3.26 -8.98
N ALA A 89 -5.82 -3.13 -10.01
CA ALA A 89 -5.68 -2.04 -10.97
C ALA A 89 -5.85 -0.67 -10.30
N PHE A 90 -6.81 -0.56 -9.37
CA PHE A 90 -7.02 0.64 -8.58
C PHE A 90 -5.81 0.98 -7.71
N THR A 91 -5.27 0.03 -6.94
CA THR A 91 -4.08 0.28 -6.11
C THR A 91 -2.82 0.53 -6.93
N PHE A 92 -2.69 -0.08 -8.10
CA PHE A 92 -1.60 0.22 -9.03
C PHE A 92 -1.67 1.66 -9.55
N ILE A 93 -2.85 2.14 -9.94
CA ILE A 93 -3.05 3.53 -10.38
C ILE A 93 -2.79 4.50 -9.22
N VAL A 94 -3.33 4.20 -8.05
CA VAL A 94 -3.12 5.00 -6.83
C VAL A 94 -1.65 5.09 -6.46
N GLY A 95 -0.93 3.96 -6.45
CA GLY A 95 0.50 3.93 -6.15
C GLY A 95 1.40 4.54 -7.24
N TYR A 96 0.88 4.76 -8.45
CA TYR A 96 1.57 5.53 -9.49
C TYR A 96 1.35 7.04 -9.33
N VAL A 97 0.24 7.44 -8.71
CA VAL A 97 -0.12 8.84 -8.46
C VAL A 97 0.49 9.36 -7.15
N GLU A 98 0.68 8.47 -6.17
CA GLU A 98 1.48 8.71 -4.95
C GLU A 98 2.96 8.95 -5.27
#